data_AF-A0A1B5Z8P1-F1
#
_entry.id   AF-A0A1B5Z8P1-F1
#
_cell.length_a   1.000
_cell.length_b   1.000
_cell.length_c   1.000
_cell.angle_alpha   90.00
_cell.angle_beta   90.00
_cell.angle_gamma   90.00
#
_symmetry.space_group_name_H-M   'P 1'
#
loop_
_entity.id
_entity.type
_entity.pdbx_description
1 polymer ?
#
loop_
_entity_poly.entity_id
_entity_poly.type
_entity_poly.pdbx_seq_one_letter_code
_entity_poly.pdbx_strand_id
1 'polypeptide(L)'
;MRASMSEMQHMFKDLSDNKYFFKYRSHVDEGCEYLKDIFFAHPRSLSLFNSFPTVLVMDSTYKTNKYNMPLFEIVGFTSTERTYNVGFVWLTNEKEDNFIWALQQLRSLVRNEGSLPKVILTDRDTALMNAVGQVFPTSAAMVCRVHVQKNVGSKIKEILKVREGEEVEKEIVWANLEKAFMHLLYSDTVDVYGDRLMEFRELCKKWPRLLRYIEETVLDTDKEKVVCAWVDKHMHMGNYSTNRVESAHGVLKKSLEDSCGDLVKGWEAIHHMLGLQFTEVQTQFGQSMSVEEHIYRDVRLYSLLPFKVSRAALDYIYQEAKRVDNV
;
A
#
# COMPACT_ATOMS: atom_id res chain seq x y z
N MET A 1 -1.56 6.93 -27.67
CA MET A 1 -0.21 7.50 -27.90
C MET A 1 0.77 6.70 -27.04
N ARG A 2 1.94 6.32 -27.56
CA ARG A 2 2.97 5.57 -26.82
C ARG A 2 4.24 6.42 -26.73
N ALA A 3 4.99 6.31 -25.64
CA ALA A 3 6.24 7.04 -25.49
C ALA A 3 7.32 6.40 -26.38
N SER A 4 7.85 7.15 -27.35
CA SER A 4 8.92 6.64 -28.22
C SER A 4 10.27 6.71 -27.50
N MET A 5 11.19 5.81 -27.81
CA MET A 5 12.51 5.80 -27.15
C MET A 5 13.34 7.05 -27.45
N SER A 6 13.13 7.70 -28.59
CA SER A 6 13.76 8.98 -28.92
C SER A 6 13.22 10.12 -28.06
N GLU A 7 11.91 10.16 -27.78
CA GLU A 7 11.32 11.12 -26.83
C GLU A 7 11.84 10.91 -25.39
N MET A 8 12.11 9.65 -25.01
CA MET A 8 12.50 9.27 -23.65
C MET A 8 13.98 9.51 -23.32
N GLN A 9 14.80 9.95 -24.29
CA GLN A 9 16.23 10.20 -24.08
C GLN A 9 16.50 11.24 -23.00
N HIS A 10 15.65 12.27 -22.90
CA HIS A 10 15.80 13.32 -21.90
C HIS A 10 15.64 12.76 -20.48
N MET A 11 14.58 11.99 -20.24
CA MET A 11 14.34 11.36 -18.94
C MET A 11 15.48 10.42 -18.53
N PHE A 12 16.04 9.65 -19.47
CA PHE A 12 17.15 8.74 -19.14
C PHE A 12 18.42 9.50 -18.76
N LYS A 13 18.68 10.62 -19.43
CA LYS A 13 19.77 11.53 -19.07
C LYS A 13 19.53 12.07 -17.66
N ASP A 14 18.33 12.55 -17.36
CA ASP A 14 18.01 13.11 -16.04
C ASP A 14 18.10 12.08 -14.91
N LEU A 15 17.61 10.87 -15.14
CA LEU A 15 17.76 9.73 -14.23
C LEU A 15 19.24 9.44 -13.97
N SER A 16 20.07 9.44 -15.03
CA SER A 16 21.50 9.18 -14.93
C SER A 16 22.25 10.29 -14.20
N ASP A 17 22.00 11.54 -14.55
CA ASP A 17 22.60 12.75 -13.96
C ASP A 17 22.28 12.84 -12.46
N ASN A 18 21.07 12.42 -12.07
CA ASN A 18 20.62 12.37 -10.68
C ASN A 18 20.88 11.01 -9.99
N LYS A 19 21.63 10.11 -10.63
CA LYS A 19 22.08 8.82 -10.08
C LYS A 19 20.94 7.90 -9.63
N TYR A 20 19.79 7.97 -10.28
CA TYR A 20 18.71 7.02 -10.09
C TYR A 20 19.16 5.64 -10.56
N PHE A 21 18.75 4.60 -9.84
CA PHE A 21 18.67 3.28 -10.44
C PHE A 21 17.48 3.27 -11.39
N PHE A 22 17.64 2.78 -12.61
CA PHE A 22 16.51 2.53 -13.50
C PHE A 22 16.75 1.33 -14.40
N LYS A 23 15.65 0.67 -14.75
CA LYS A 23 15.58 -0.41 -15.73
C LYS A 23 14.34 -0.17 -16.56
N TYR A 24 14.41 -0.45 -17.85
CA TYR A 24 13.28 -0.35 -18.74
C TYR A 24 13.23 -1.56 -19.68
N ARG A 25 12.06 -1.79 -20.25
CA ARG A 25 11.88 -2.69 -21.38
C ARG A 25 11.07 -1.98 -22.46
N SER A 26 11.34 -2.32 -23.70
CA SER A 26 10.76 -1.73 -24.89
C SER A 26 10.14 -2.80 -25.77
N HIS A 27 9.36 -2.36 -26.75
CA HIS A 27 8.93 -3.19 -27.88
C HIS A 27 9.05 -2.39 -29.18
N VAL A 28 9.26 -3.10 -30.28
CA VAL A 28 9.34 -2.49 -31.61
C VAL A 28 7.97 -2.63 -32.29
N ASP A 29 7.45 -1.53 -32.82
CA ASP A 29 6.21 -1.48 -33.59
C ASP A 29 6.40 -0.56 -34.80
N GLU A 30 6.04 -1.04 -35.98
CA GLU A 30 6.24 -0.31 -37.26
C GLU A 30 7.65 0.27 -37.47
N GLY A 31 8.69 -0.43 -36.98
CA GLY A 31 10.08 0.02 -37.07
C GLY A 31 10.49 1.09 -36.05
N CYS A 32 9.56 1.55 -35.21
CA CYS A 32 9.80 2.46 -34.10
C CYS A 32 9.90 1.69 -32.78
N GLU A 33 10.85 2.06 -31.93
CA GLU A 33 10.96 1.50 -30.58
C GLU A 33 10.13 2.33 -29.59
N TYR A 34 9.26 1.66 -28.84
CA TYR A 34 8.39 2.27 -27.83
C TYR A 34 8.72 1.74 -26.45
N LEU A 35 8.61 2.62 -25.46
CA LEU A 35 8.70 2.22 -24.07
C LEU A 35 7.52 1.32 -23.71
N LYS A 36 7.83 0.17 -23.13
CA LYS A 36 6.84 -0.72 -22.53
C LYS A 36 6.72 -0.37 -21.04
N ASP A 37 7.74 -0.64 -20.26
CA ASP A 37 7.73 -0.34 -18.82
C ASP A 37 9.06 0.27 -18.40
N ILE A 38 9.04 1.18 -17.42
CA ILE A 38 10.25 1.72 -16.79
C ILE A 38 10.10 1.74 -15.28
N PHE A 39 11.04 1.11 -14.59
CA PHE A 39 11.22 1.14 -13.15
C PHE A 39 12.35 2.12 -12.84
N PHE A 40 12.16 2.97 -11.84
CA PHE A 40 13.23 3.81 -11.32
C PHE A 40 13.11 4.06 -9.82
N ALA A 41 14.26 4.23 -9.17
CA ALA A 41 14.36 4.45 -7.73
C ALA A 41 15.50 5.42 -7.40
N HIS A 42 15.20 6.42 -6.57
CA HIS A 42 16.19 7.40 -6.13
C HIS A 42 17.19 6.77 -5.13
N PRO A 43 18.49 7.10 -5.18
CA PRO A 43 19.49 6.48 -4.31
C PRO A 43 19.19 6.63 -2.81
N ARG A 44 18.65 7.78 -2.38
CA ARG A 44 18.22 7.98 -0.99
C ARG A 44 17.01 7.13 -0.60
N SER A 45 16.09 6.88 -1.53
CA SER A 45 14.98 5.93 -1.34
C SER A 45 15.49 4.51 -1.16
N LEU A 46 16.51 4.11 -1.93
CA LEU A 46 17.15 2.80 -1.79
C LEU A 46 17.84 2.62 -0.42
N SER A 47 18.46 3.68 0.10
CA SER A 47 19.02 3.67 1.46
C SER A 47 17.94 3.48 2.53
N LEU A 48 16.80 4.18 2.40
CA LEU A 48 15.66 4.01 3.30
C LEU A 48 15.04 2.61 3.17
N PHE A 49 14.87 2.13 1.94
CA PHE A 49 14.35 0.79 1.66
C PHE A 49 15.18 -0.30 2.33
N ASN A 50 16.50 -0.25 2.17
CA ASN A 50 17.38 -1.24 2.80
C ASN A 50 17.54 -1.06 4.31
N SER A 51 17.07 0.05 4.89
CA SER A 51 17.02 0.28 6.34
C SER A 51 15.68 -0.12 6.96
N PHE A 52 14.58 0.03 6.22
CA PHE A 52 13.21 -0.22 6.68
C PHE A 52 12.41 -1.07 5.65
N PRO A 53 12.85 -2.31 5.33
CA PRO A 53 12.22 -3.10 4.27
C PRO A 53 10.97 -3.85 4.71
N THR A 54 10.66 -3.90 6.02
CA THR A 54 9.76 -4.90 6.61
C THR A 54 8.37 -4.95 5.99
N VAL A 55 7.78 -3.78 5.74
CA VAL A 55 6.42 -3.65 5.18
C VAL A 55 6.49 -2.74 3.98
N LEU A 56 6.04 -3.23 2.84
CA LEU A 56 5.83 -2.44 1.64
C LEU A 56 4.34 -2.34 1.35
N VAL A 57 3.92 -1.15 0.91
CA VAL A 57 2.56 -0.88 0.45
C VAL A 57 2.67 -0.46 -1.01
N MET A 58 1.87 -1.08 -1.87
CA MET A 58 1.98 -0.88 -3.31
C MET A 58 0.60 -0.69 -3.92
N ASP A 59 0.48 0.25 -4.84
CA ASP A 59 -0.75 0.54 -5.55
C ASP A 59 -0.43 1.27 -6.85
N SER A 60 -1.35 1.19 -7.80
CA SER A 60 -1.25 1.92 -9.05
C SER A 60 -2.18 3.14 -9.06
N THR A 61 -1.74 4.18 -9.74
CA THR A 61 -2.58 5.35 -10.02
C THR A 61 -2.60 5.73 -11.48
N TYR A 62 -3.75 6.25 -11.90
CA TYR A 62 -4.01 6.76 -13.24
C TYR A 62 -3.92 8.29 -13.31
N LYS A 63 -4.06 8.82 -14.54
CA LYS A 63 -4.10 10.26 -14.86
C LYS A 63 -2.83 11.01 -14.47
N THR A 64 -1.67 10.42 -14.75
CA THR A 64 -0.37 11.00 -14.42
C THR A 64 0.42 11.46 -15.65
N ASN A 65 0.02 11.05 -16.86
CA ASN A 65 0.74 11.34 -18.11
C ASN A 65 -0.15 11.17 -19.36
N LYS A 66 0.27 11.82 -20.46
CA LYS A 66 -0.45 11.84 -21.76
C LYS A 66 -0.54 10.48 -22.47
N TYR A 67 0.28 9.52 -22.06
CA TYR A 67 0.30 8.17 -22.62
C TYR A 67 -0.69 7.24 -21.92
N ASN A 68 -1.38 7.72 -20.87
CA ASN A 68 -2.31 6.94 -20.04
C ASN A 68 -1.67 5.69 -19.43
N MET A 69 -0.36 5.73 -19.18
CA MET A 69 0.37 4.67 -18.49
C MET A 69 0.06 4.73 -16.99
N PRO A 70 -0.40 3.64 -16.36
CA PRO A 70 -0.48 3.56 -14.90
C PRO A 70 0.88 3.84 -14.26
N LEU A 71 0.88 4.63 -13.20
CA LEU A 71 2.03 4.83 -12.34
C LEU A 71 1.86 3.93 -11.12
N PHE A 72 2.68 2.89 -11.03
CA PHE A 72 2.75 1.98 -9.90
C PHE A 72 3.77 2.51 -8.88
N GLU A 73 3.30 2.83 -7.69
CA GLU A 73 4.12 3.35 -6.60
C GLU A 73 4.35 2.28 -5.53
N ILE A 74 5.60 2.20 -5.07
CA ILE A 74 5.99 1.30 -3.97
C ILE A 74 6.46 2.18 -2.82
N VAL A 75 5.81 2.07 -1.66
CA VAL A 75 6.15 2.86 -0.48
C VAL A 75 6.47 1.97 0.72
N GLY A 76 7.36 2.46 1.58
CA GLY A 76 7.60 1.94 2.92
C GLY A 76 7.38 3.05 3.96
N PHE A 77 7.74 2.77 5.21
CA PHE A 77 7.75 3.80 6.25
C PHE A 77 8.93 3.61 7.21
N THR A 78 9.40 4.70 7.78
CA THR A 78 10.54 4.73 8.70
C THR A 78 10.12 4.34 10.12
N SER A 79 11.10 4.19 11.01
CA SER A 79 10.86 4.04 12.46
C SER A 79 10.15 5.23 13.11
N THR A 80 10.07 6.37 12.42
CA THR A 80 9.30 7.56 12.83
C THR A 80 7.95 7.67 12.11
N GLU A 81 7.48 6.56 11.53
CA GLU A 81 6.21 6.41 10.81
C GLU A 81 6.04 7.26 9.55
N ARG A 82 7.10 7.91 9.09
CA ARG A 82 7.07 8.70 7.86
C ARG A 82 7.12 7.78 6.66
N THR A 83 6.12 7.92 5.80
CA THR A 83 6.08 7.22 4.52
C THR A 83 7.20 7.71 3.63
N TYR A 84 7.86 6.79 2.94
CA TYR A 84 8.83 7.09 1.90
C TYR A 84 8.56 6.26 0.64
N ASN A 85 8.77 6.83 -0.54
CA ASN A 85 8.67 6.11 -1.80
C ASN A 85 9.97 5.34 -2.04
N VAL A 86 9.86 4.03 -2.23
CA VAL A 86 10.99 3.13 -2.57
C VAL A 86 11.35 3.29 -4.04
N GLY A 87 10.35 3.26 -4.91
CA GLY A 87 10.50 3.31 -6.36
C GLY A 87 9.17 3.53 -7.06
N PHE A 88 9.27 3.84 -8.34
CA PHE A 88 8.17 4.18 -9.22
C PHE A 88 8.26 3.37 -10.49
N VAL A 89 7.11 3.02 -11.04
CA VAL A 89 7.06 2.28 -12.30
C VAL A 89 5.96 2.85 -13.20
N TRP A 90 6.32 3.31 -14.39
CA TRP A 90 5.32 3.49 -15.43
C TRP A 90 5.12 2.18 -16.16
N LEU A 91 3.90 1.65 -16.08
CA LEU A 91 3.52 0.39 -16.70
C LEU A 91 2.78 0.66 -18.01
N THR A 92 2.96 -0.16 -19.04
CA THR A 92 2.05 -0.11 -20.21
C THR A 92 0.64 -0.52 -19.81
N ASN A 93 0.53 -1.54 -18.95
CA ASN A 93 -0.72 -2.14 -18.50
C ASN A 93 -0.55 -2.74 -17.09
N GLU A 94 -1.67 -2.99 -16.41
CA GLU A 94 -1.72 -3.71 -15.13
C GLU A 94 -1.95 -5.21 -15.35
N LYS A 95 -1.04 -5.85 -16.09
CA LYS A 95 -1.05 -7.31 -16.27
C LYS A 95 0.02 -7.97 -15.41
N GLU A 96 -0.13 -9.27 -15.19
CA GLU A 96 0.77 -10.04 -14.34
C GLU A 96 2.24 -9.95 -14.81
N ASP A 97 2.50 -10.03 -16.12
CA ASP A 97 3.85 -9.81 -16.70
C ASP A 97 4.43 -8.43 -16.35
N ASN A 98 3.60 -7.38 -16.34
CA ASN A 98 4.03 -6.01 -16.01
C ASN A 98 4.46 -5.94 -14.54
N PHE A 99 3.63 -6.47 -13.62
CA PHE A 99 3.95 -6.49 -12.20
C PHE A 99 5.11 -7.41 -11.86
N ILE A 100 5.21 -8.61 -12.46
CA ILE A 100 6.35 -9.52 -12.25
C ILE A 100 7.65 -8.79 -12.60
N TRP A 101 7.71 -8.16 -13.78
CA TRP A 101 8.91 -7.46 -14.20
C TRP A 101 9.28 -6.31 -13.25
N ALA A 102 8.29 -5.51 -12.83
CA ALA A 102 8.47 -4.42 -11.88
C ALA A 102 8.99 -4.91 -10.51
N LEU A 103 8.36 -5.95 -9.98
CA LEU A 103 8.72 -6.56 -8.70
C LEU A 103 10.09 -7.25 -8.75
N GLN A 104 10.50 -7.80 -9.90
CA GLN A 104 11.86 -8.32 -10.09
C GLN A 104 12.91 -7.21 -10.00
N GLN A 105 12.62 -6.02 -10.54
CA GLN A 105 13.53 -4.87 -10.38
C GLN A 105 13.60 -4.45 -8.91
N LEU A 106 12.46 -4.35 -8.22
CA LEU A 106 12.42 -4.09 -6.77
C LEU A 106 13.22 -5.13 -5.98
N ARG A 107 13.05 -6.43 -6.27
CA ARG A 107 13.78 -7.51 -5.59
C ARG A 107 15.29 -7.41 -5.80
N SER A 108 15.73 -7.01 -6.99
CA SER A 108 17.15 -6.82 -7.31
C SER A 108 17.82 -5.71 -6.49
N LEU A 109 17.04 -4.81 -5.88
CA LEU A 109 17.52 -3.70 -5.05
C LEU A 109 17.65 -4.05 -3.57
N VAL A 110 17.22 -5.25 -3.18
CA VAL A 110 17.35 -5.76 -1.81
C VAL A 110 18.78 -6.23 -1.60
N ARG A 111 19.43 -5.74 -0.54
CA ARG A 111 20.85 -6.02 -0.27
C ARG A 111 21.18 -7.49 -0.08
N ASN A 112 20.28 -8.26 0.53
CA ASN A 112 20.41 -9.70 0.77
C ASN A 112 19.04 -10.32 1.07
N GLU A 113 18.92 -11.64 0.94
CA GLU A 113 17.68 -12.41 1.17
C GLU A 113 17.07 -12.19 2.57
N GLY A 114 17.89 -11.95 3.59
CA GLY A 114 17.41 -11.65 4.95
C GLY A 114 16.65 -10.32 5.06
N SER A 115 16.95 -9.38 4.16
CA SER A 115 16.33 -8.06 4.07
C SER A 115 15.10 -7.99 3.17
N LEU A 116 14.60 -9.12 2.66
CA LEU A 116 13.34 -9.12 1.92
C LEU A 116 12.18 -8.63 2.80
N PRO A 117 11.20 -7.90 2.21
CA PRO A 117 9.99 -7.52 2.92
C PRO A 117 9.30 -8.70 3.57
N LYS A 118 8.81 -8.53 4.79
CA LYS A 118 8.02 -9.56 5.48
C LYS A 118 6.56 -9.49 5.07
N VAL A 119 6.08 -8.30 4.74
CA VAL A 119 4.71 -8.03 4.34
C VAL A 119 4.69 -7.14 3.10
N ILE A 120 3.84 -7.50 2.15
CA ILE A 120 3.49 -6.65 1.00
C ILE A 120 1.97 -6.47 1.00
N LEU A 121 1.52 -5.23 1.08
CA LEU A 121 0.12 -4.84 1.16
C LEU A 121 -0.33 -4.15 -0.13
N THR A 122 -1.40 -4.65 -0.74
CA THR A 122 -1.92 -4.15 -2.03
C THR A 122 -3.42 -3.88 -2.00
N ASP A 123 -3.99 -3.29 -3.06
CA ASP A 123 -5.40 -2.93 -3.21
C ASP A 123 -6.32 -4.10 -3.63
N ARG A 124 -5.78 -5.34 -3.67
CA ARG A 124 -6.44 -6.57 -4.12
C ARG A 124 -6.50 -6.76 -5.65
N ASP A 125 -5.66 -6.07 -6.42
CA ASP A 125 -5.45 -6.42 -7.82
C ASP A 125 -4.91 -7.87 -7.96
N THR A 126 -5.63 -8.70 -8.72
CA THR A 126 -5.31 -10.14 -8.85
C THR A 126 -3.96 -10.36 -9.55
N ALA A 127 -3.65 -9.56 -10.57
CA ALA A 127 -2.39 -9.69 -11.30
C ALA A 127 -1.20 -9.30 -10.42
N LEU A 128 -1.32 -8.24 -9.63
CA LEU A 128 -0.32 -7.83 -8.67
C LEU A 128 -0.14 -8.86 -7.55
N MET A 129 -1.24 -9.41 -7.01
CA MET A 129 -1.17 -10.45 -5.98
C MET A 129 -0.46 -11.72 -6.45
N ASN A 130 -0.76 -12.17 -7.67
CA ASN A 130 -0.07 -13.29 -8.29
C ASN A 130 1.43 -13.00 -8.47
N ALA A 131 1.75 -11.80 -8.99
CA ALA A 131 3.13 -11.37 -9.17
C ALA A 131 3.89 -11.30 -7.83
N VAL A 132 3.26 -10.83 -6.75
CA VAL A 132 3.84 -10.85 -5.40
C VAL A 132 4.11 -12.28 -4.95
N GLY A 133 3.16 -13.20 -5.11
CA GLY A 133 3.34 -14.61 -4.76
C GLY A 133 4.48 -15.29 -5.52
N GLN A 134 4.71 -14.89 -6.78
CA GLN A 134 5.79 -15.42 -7.60
C GLN A 134 7.16 -14.80 -7.26
N VAL A 135 7.24 -13.48 -7.09
CA VAL A 135 8.52 -12.77 -6.93
C VAL A 135 8.97 -12.72 -5.47
N PHE A 136 8.03 -12.69 -4.52
CA PHE A 136 8.27 -12.63 -3.08
C PHE A 136 7.53 -13.76 -2.34
N PRO A 137 7.83 -15.03 -2.64
CA PRO A 137 7.08 -16.18 -2.10
C PRO A 137 7.18 -16.34 -0.57
N THR A 138 8.17 -15.70 0.06
CA THR A 138 8.36 -15.72 1.52
C THR A 138 7.71 -14.53 2.23
N SER A 139 7.19 -13.55 1.49
CA SER A 139 6.50 -12.40 2.04
C SER A 139 5.02 -12.71 2.20
N ALA A 140 4.41 -12.23 3.28
CA ALA A 140 2.96 -12.30 3.43
C ALA A 140 2.32 -11.26 2.49
N ALA A 141 1.53 -11.74 1.53
CA ALA A 141 0.72 -10.89 0.67
C ALA A 141 -0.60 -10.56 1.39
N MET A 142 -0.75 -9.31 1.80
CA MET A 142 -1.95 -8.78 2.45
C MET A 142 -2.75 -7.92 1.47
N VAL A 143 -4.06 -7.84 1.69
CA VAL A 143 -4.97 -7.00 0.89
C VAL A 143 -5.57 -5.89 1.74
N CYS A 144 -5.75 -4.73 1.12
CA CYS A 144 -6.28 -3.55 1.77
C CYS A 144 -7.73 -3.77 2.23
N ARG A 145 -7.95 -3.70 3.56
CA ARG A 145 -9.28 -3.83 4.15
C ARG A 145 -10.25 -2.77 3.66
N VAL A 146 -9.77 -1.55 3.42
CA VAL A 146 -10.60 -0.44 2.94
C VAL A 146 -11.11 -0.71 1.53
N HIS A 147 -10.28 -1.25 0.64
CA HIS A 147 -10.70 -1.65 -0.71
C HIS A 147 -11.67 -2.83 -0.67
N VAL A 148 -11.39 -3.84 0.15
CA VAL A 148 -12.31 -4.97 0.36
C VAL A 148 -13.68 -4.48 0.88
N GLN A 149 -13.69 -3.60 1.88
CA GLN A 149 -14.91 -3.00 2.41
C GLN A 149 -15.68 -2.21 1.35
N LYS A 150 -15.01 -1.34 0.58
CA LYS A 150 -15.63 -0.56 -0.52
C LYS A 150 -16.26 -1.47 -1.57
N ASN A 151 -15.59 -2.57 -1.94
CA ASN A 151 -16.09 -3.53 -2.92
C ASN A 151 -17.35 -4.25 -2.40
N VAL A 152 -17.31 -4.74 -1.15
CA VAL A 152 -18.46 -5.38 -0.50
C VAL A 152 -19.63 -4.39 -0.32
N GLY A 153 -19.37 -3.18 0.15
CA GLY A 153 -20.39 -2.13 0.30
C GLY A 153 -21.06 -1.75 -1.02
N SER A 154 -20.27 -1.63 -2.10
CA SER A 154 -20.80 -1.42 -3.45
C SER A 154 -21.72 -2.57 -3.88
N LYS A 155 -21.32 -3.81 -3.59
CA LYS A 155 -22.14 -4.98 -3.93
C LYS A 155 -23.42 -5.11 -3.10
N ILE A 156 -23.36 -4.73 -1.82
CA ILE A 156 -24.55 -4.63 -0.95
C ILE A 156 -25.56 -3.68 -1.60
N LYS A 157 -25.14 -2.47 -1.96
CA LYS A 157 -26.00 -1.46 -2.59
C LYS A 157 -26.56 -1.91 -3.94
N GLU A 158 -25.75 -2.61 -4.74
CA GLU A 158 -26.15 -3.15 -6.04
C GLU A 158 -27.26 -4.21 -5.92
N ILE A 159 -27.16 -5.12 -4.93
CA ILE A 159 -28.12 -6.22 -4.75
C ILE A 159 -29.39 -5.72 -4.07
N LEU A 160 -29.28 -4.79 -3.13
CA LEU A 160 -30.39 -4.29 -2.31
C LEU A 160 -31.06 -3.04 -2.92
N LYS A 161 -31.20 -2.96 -4.26
CA LYS A 161 -31.71 -1.76 -4.97
C LYS A 161 -33.00 -1.17 -4.38
N VAL A 162 -33.10 0.15 -4.47
CA VAL A 162 -34.19 0.98 -3.94
C VAL A 162 -35.46 0.83 -4.81
N ARG A 163 -36.62 0.71 -4.15
CA ARG A 163 -37.94 1.08 -4.70
C ARG A 163 -38.28 2.43 -4.05
N GLU A 164 -38.88 3.36 -4.79
CA GLU A 164 -39.25 4.69 -4.23
C GLU A 164 -40.05 4.52 -2.93
N GLY A 165 -39.61 5.19 -1.85
CA GLY A 165 -40.30 5.23 -0.54
C GLY A 165 -39.67 4.45 0.63
N GLU A 166 -38.61 3.65 0.43
CA GLU A 166 -37.98 2.79 1.47
C GLU A 166 -36.53 3.19 1.84
N GLU A 167 -36.12 4.44 1.60
CA GLU A 167 -34.70 4.83 1.62
C GLU A 167 -34.02 4.71 3.00
N VAL A 168 -34.64 5.24 4.06
CA VAL A 168 -34.05 5.29 5.42
C VAL A 168 -33.84 3.88 6.01
N GLU A 169 -34.79 2.97 5.82
CA GLU A 169 -34.66 1.60 6.33
C GLU A 169 -33.54 0.83 5.62
N LYS A 170 -33.32 1.09 4.33
CA LYS A 170 -32.26 0.41 3.55
C LYS A 170 -30.87 0.88 3.89
N GLU A 171 -30.67 2.17 4.18
CA GLU A 171 -29.38 2.68 4.65
C GLU A 171 -28.94 2.01 5.96
N ILE A 172 -29.89 1.80 6.88
CA ILE A 172 -29.65 1.08 8.13
C ILE A 172 -29.24 -0.38 7.84
N VAL A 173 -29.93 -1.04 6.91
CA VAL A 173 -29.58 -2.42 6.50
C VAL A 173 -28.19 -2.48 5.88
N TRP A 174 -27.84 -1.54 5.00
CA TRP A 174 -26.50 -1.46 4.40
C TRP A 174 -25.42 -1.28 5.47
N ALA A 175 -25.60 -0.31 6.37
CA ALA A 175 -24.67 -0.04 7.44
C ALA A 175 -24.50 -1.26 8.38
N ASN A 176 -25.60 -1.96 8.69
CA ASN A 176 -25.55 -3.18 9.51
C ASN A 176 -24.79 -4.32 8.83
N LEU A 177 -25.00 -4.54 7.53
CA LEU A 177 -24.28 -5.55 6.75
C LEU A 177 -22.79 -5.22 6.63
N GLU A 178 -22.45 -3.97 6.31
CA GLU A 178 -21.05 -3.52 6.25
C GLU A 178 -20.38 -3.65 7.62
N LYS A 179 -21.05 -3.26 8.71
CA LYS A 179 -20.54 -3.39 10.08
C LYS A 179 -20.33 -4.85 10.46
N ALA A 180 -21.28 -5.73 10.16
CA ALA A 180 -21.14 -7.16 10.44
C ALA A 180 -20.00 -7.80 9.64
N PHE A 181 -19.83 -7.40 8.38
CA PHE A 181 -18.71 -7.83 7.57
C PHE A 181 -17.36 -7.34 8.13
N MET A 182 -17.27 -6.07 8.55
CA MET A 182 -16.04 -5.57 9.20
C MET A 182 -15.77 -6.29 10.52
N HIS A 183 -16.82 -6.56 11.33
CA HIS A 183 -16.69 -7.34 12.56
C HIS A 183 -16.11 -8.73 12.28
N LEU A 184 -16.50 -9.37 11.19
CA LEU A 184 -15.89 -10.63 10.73
C LEU A 184 -14.40 -10.46 10.38
N LEU A 185 -14.01 -9.38 9.69
CA LEU A 185 -12.60 -9.13 9.33
C LEU A 185 -11.69 -8.84 10.54
N TYR A 186 -12.23 -8.21 11.59
CA TYR A 186 -11.52 -7.92 12.85
C TYR A 186 -11.64 -9.06 13.89
N SER A 187 -11.70 -10.31 13.42
CA SER A 187 -11.69 -11.47 14.32
C SER A 187 -10.27 -11.79 14.74
N ASP A 188 -9.96 -11.71 16.03
CA ASP A 188 -8.59 -11.84 16.55
C ASP A 188 -8.07 -13.29 16.52
N THR A 189 -8.96 -14.28 16.59
CA THR A 189 -8.61 -15.71 16.55
C THR A 189 -9.47 -16.47 15.54
N VAL A 190 -9.01 -17.66 15.16
CA VAL A 190 -9.73 -18.54 14.22
C VAL A 190 -11.09 -18.96 14.79
N ASP A 191 -11.17 -19.20 16.10
CA ASP A 191 -12.43 -19.55 16.78
C ASP A 191 -13.42 -18.39 16.75
N VAL A 192 -12.97 -17.17 17.10
CA VAL A 192 -13.80 -15.96 17.03
C VAL A 192 -14.27 -15.69 15.59
N TYR A 193 -13.41 -15.94 14.60
CA TYR A 193 -13.81 -15.85 13.20
C TYR A 193 -14.89 -16.88 12.85
N GLY A 194 -14.76 -18.12 13.32
CA GLY A 194 -15.75 -19.18 13.11
C GLY A 194 -17.14 -18.79 13.65
N ASP A 195 -17.18 -18.28 14.88
CA ASP A 195 -18.42 -17.82 15.52
C ASP A 195 -19.05 -16.66 14.75
N ARG A 196 -18.26 -15.61 14.45
CA ARG A 196 -18.72 -14.44 13.69
C ARG A 196 -19.13 -14.79 12.26
N LEU A 197 -18.51 -15.79 11.65
CA LEU A 197 -18.90 -16.26 10.31
C LEU A 197 -20.28 -16.92 10.34
N MET A 198 -20.59 -17.71 11.37
CA MET A 198 -21.91 -18.29 11.53
C MET A 198 -22.99 -17.21 11.72
N GLU A 199 -22.72 -16.22 12.57
CA GLU A 199 -23.60 -15.07 12.76
C GLU A 199 -23.81 -14.27 11.46
N PHE A 200 -22.73 -14.01 10.73
CA PHE A 200 -22.77 -13.29 9.45
C PHE A 200 -23.58 -14.05 8.40
N ARG A 201 -23.41 -15.37 8.30
CA ARG A 201 -24.19 -16.24 7.39
C ARG A 201 -25.68 -16.20 7.71
N GLU A 202 -26.05 -16.28 8.99
CA GLU A 202 -27.46 -16.21 9.39
C GLU A 202 -28.04 -14.81 9.10
N LEU A 203 -27.28 -13.74 9.36
CA LEU A 203 -27.67 -12.37 8.99
C LEU A 203 -27.89 -12.23 7.47
N CYS A 204 -27.01 -12.80 6.66
CA CYS A 204 -27.06 -12.72 5.20
C CYS A 204 -28.00 -13.74 4.55
N LYS A 205 -28.66 -14.63 5.31
CA LYS A 205 -29.54 -15.69 4.80
C LYS A 205 -30.67 -15.19 3.91
N LYS A 206 -31.15 -13.97 4.15
CA LYS A 206 -32.17 -13.30 3.32
C LYS A 206 -31.64 -12.86 1.94
N TRP A 207 -30.32 -12.76 1.78
CA TRP A 207 -29.65 -12.30 0.56
C TRP A 207 -28.60 -13.33 0.08
N PRO A 208 -29.02 -14.53 -0.35
CA PRO A 208 -28.10 -15.62 -0.71
C PRO A 208 -27.12 -15.26 -1.85
N ARG A 209 -27.52 -14.35 -2.75
CA ARG A 209 -26.63 -13.84 -3.81
C ARG A 209 -25.49 -12.97 -3.25
N LEU A 210 -25.76 -12.17 -2.23
CA LEU A 210 -24.75 -11.36 -1.55
C LEU A 210 -23.80 -12.27 -0.77
N LEU A 211 -24.35 -13.21 0.00
CA LEU A 211 -23.55 -14.16 0.78
C LEU A 211 -22.59 -14.94 -0.13
N ARG A 212 -23.12 -15.53 -1.21
CA ARG A 212 -22.30 -16.25 -2.19
C ARG A 212 -21.20 -15.38 -2.78
N TYR A 213 -21.51 -14.13 -3.14
CA TYR A 213 -20.48 -13.21 -3.64
C TYR A 213 -19.37 -12.99 -2.60
N ILE A 214 -19.71 -12.72 -1.34
CA ILE A 214 -18.71 -12.45 -0.29
C ILE A 214 -17.87 -13.70 -0.02
N GLU A 215 -18.49 -14.87 0.02
CA GLU A 215 -17.79 -16.15 0.21
C GLU A 215 -16.82 -16.41 -0.95
N GLU A 216 -17.32 -16.51 -2.17
CA GLU A 216 -16.53 -16.86 -3.35
C GLU A 216 -15.45 -15.83 -3.68
N THR A 217 -15.72 -14.55 -3.40
CA THR A 217 -14.77 -13.48 -3.75
C THR A 217 -13.88 -13.06 -2.62
N VAL A 218 -14.23 -13.17 -1.34
CA VAL A 218 -13.36 -12.68 -0.25
C VAL A 218 -12.97 -13.80 0.72
N LEU A 219 -13.94 -14.57 1.21
CA LEU A 219 -13.66 -15.49 2.31
C LEU A 219 -12.94 -16.75 1.83
N ASP A 220 -13.27 -17.27 0.65
CA ASP A 220 -12.65 -18.47 0.10
C ASP A 220 -11.26 -18.19 -0.49
N THR A 221 -11.05 -16.97 -0.99
CA THR A 221 -9.84 -16.58 -1.73
C THR A 221 -8.83 -15.82 -0.87
N ASP A 222 -9.31 -14.94 0.02
CA ASP A 222 -8.51 -13.86 0.61
C ASP A 222 -8.61 -13.78 2.13
N LYS A 223 -9.36 -14.64 2.83
CA LYS A 223 -9.49 -14.59 4.31
C LYS A 223 -8.14 -14.51 5.03
N GLU A 224 -7.15 -15.28 4.56
CA GLU A 224 -5.82 -15.34 5.18
C GLU A 224 -5.00 -14.07 4.92
N LYS A 225 -5.43 -13.25 3.97
CA LYS A 225 -4.78 -12.01 3.54
C LYS A 225 -5.45 -10.76 4.10
N VAL A 226 -6.60 -10.89 4.76
CA VAL A 226 -7.42 -9.74 5.20
C VAL A 226 -7.90 -9.84 6.65
N VAL A 227 -8.17 -11.03 7.18
CA VAL A 227 -8.74 -11.20 8.53
C VAL A 227 -7.65 -11.23 9.60
N CYS A 228 -7.84 -10.51 10.73
CA CYS A 228 -6.87 -10.39 11.84
C CYS A 228 -6.28 -11.74 12.28
N ALA A 229 -7.12 -12.76 12.48
CA ALA A 229 -6.74 -14.10 12.91
C ALA A 229 -5.62 -14.77 12.07
N TRP A 230 -5.43 -14.32 10.83
CA TRP A 230 -4.34 -14.76 9.97
C TRP A 230 -3.29 -13.68 9.75
N VAL A 231 -3.70 -12.45 9.41
CA VAL A 231 -2.73 -11.41 9.03
C VAL A 231 -1.88 -10.95 10.21
N ASP A 232 -2.42 -10.96 11.43
CA ASP A 232 -1.72 -10.50 12.64
C ASP A 232 -0.61 -11.47 13.09
N LYS A 233 -0.49 -12.64 12.42
CA LYS A 233 0.65 -13.54 12.55
C LYS A 233 1.90 -13.01 11.82
N HIS A 234 1.75 -11.98 10.99
CA HIS A 234 2.83 -11.36 10.24
C HIS A 234 3.18 -9.98 10.79
N MET A 235 4.43 -9.55 10.60
CA MET A 235 4.91 -8.27 11.10
C MET A 235 4.48 -7.09 10.20
N HIS A 236 3.18 -6.85 10.08
CA HIS A 236 2.62 -5.76 9.25
C HIS A 236 2.60 -4.39 9.98
N MET A 237 3.05 -4.34 11.24
CA MET A 237 3.21 -3.12 12.04
C MET A 237 1.95 -2.24 12.07
N GLY A 238 0.78 -2.88 12.23
CA GLY A 238 -0.51 -2.17 12.29
C GLY A 238 -1.04 -1.64 10.95
N ASN A 239 -0.38 -1.92 9.83
CA ASN A 239 -0.89 -1.53 8.51
C ASN A 239 -1.91 -2.55 8.00
N TYR A 240 -3.12 -2.06 7.68
CA TYR A 240 -4.22 -2.85 7.10
C TYR A 240 -4.80 -2.22 5.83
N SER A 241 -4.29 -1.05 5.43
CA SER A 241 -4.77 -0.32 4.26
C SER A 241 -3.64 0.27 3.41
N THR A 242 -3.98 0.54 2.15
CA THR A 242 -3.14 1.23 1.16
C THR A 242 -3.12 2.75 1.34
N ASN A 243 -3.63 3.29 2.45
CA ASN A 243 -3.74 4.74 2.68
C ASN A 243 -2.41 5.49 2.51
N ARG A 244 -1.28 4.84 2.84
CA ARG A 244 0.07 5.44 2.71
C ARG A 244 0.41 5.72 1.25
N VAL A 245 0.17 4.75 0.36
CA VAL A 245 0.44 4.91 -1.07
C VAL A 245 -0.62 5.79 -1.73
N GLU A 246 -1.89 5.70 -1.32
CA GLU A 246 -2.95 6.63 -1.77
C GLU A 246 -2.66 8.09 -1.40
N SER A 247 -2.06 8.33 -0.23
CA SER A 247 -1.62 9.66 0.19
C SER A 247 -0.44 10.15 -0.65
N ALA A 248 0.52 9.27 -0.98
CA ALA A 248 1.63 9.60 -1.87
C ALA A 248 1.13 9.94 -3.28
N HIS A 249 0.20 9.14 -3.83
CA HIS A 249 -0.52 9.44 -5.06
C HIS A 249 -1.16 10.84 -5.02
N GLY A 250 -1.81 11.17 -3.90
CA GLY A 250 -2.47 12.47 -3.70
C GLY A 250 -1.50 13.65 -3.66
N VAL A 251 -0.31 13.48 -3.09
CA VAL A 251 0.75 14.50 -3.11
C VAL A 251 1.26 14.70 -4.54
N LEU A 252 1.63 13.62 -5.22
CA LEU A 252 2.14 13.69 -6.59
C LEU A 252 1.14 14.34 -7.55
N LYS A 253 -0.14 13.94 -7.48
CA LYS A 253 -1.20 14.51 -8.32
C LYS A 253 -1.42 16.00 -8.11
N LYS A 254 -1.10 16.56 -6.94
CA LYS A 254 -1.15 18.02 -6.71
C LYS A 254 -0.01 18.74 -7.42
N SER A 255 1.12 18.07 -7.62
CA SER A 255 2.26 18.60 -8.37
C SER A 255 2.10 18.46 -9.89
N LEU A 256 1.28 17.51 -10.34
CA LEU A 256 0.91 17.34 -11.75
C LEU A 256 -0.27 18.28 -12.05
N GLU A 257 -0.01 19.42 -12.72
CA GLU A 257 -1.05 20.40 -13.07
C GLU A 257 -2.21 19.78 -13.87
N ASP A 258 -1.88 18.86 -14.78
CA ASP A 258 -2.82 18.03 -15.54
C ASP A 258 -2.20 16.67 -15.91
N SER A 259 -2.98 15.81 -16.60
CA SER A 259 -2.51 14.53 -17.12
C SER A 259 -2.02 14.60 -18.57
N CYS A 260 -1.75 15.79 -19.10
CA CYS A 260 -1.28 16.01 -20.47
C CYS A 260 0.26 16.10 -20.57
N GLY A 261 0.95 16.09 -19.42
CA GLY A 261 2.40 16.01 -19.37
C GLY A 261 2.95 14.70 -19.93
N ASP A 262 4.16 14.74 -20.50
CA ASP A 262 4.91 13.54 -20.84
C ASP A 262 5.57 12.93 -19.59
N LEU A 263 6.34 11.86 -19.80
CA LEU A 263 7.01 11.16 -18.70
C LEU A 263 8.17 11.98 -18.09
N VAL A 264 8.74 12.95 -18.83
CA VAL A 264 9.76 13.86 -18.28
C VAL A 264 9.13 14.76 -17.23
N LYS A 265 8.01 15.42 -17.56
CA LYS A 265 7.25 16.22 -16.58
C LYS A 265 6.80 15.39 -15.38
N GLY A 266 6.35 14.16 -15.63
CA GLY A 266 6.01 13.21 -14.58
C GLY A 266 7.20 12.93 -13.65
N TRP A 267 8.40 12.75 -14.21
CA TRP A 267 9.61 12.50 -13.46
C TRP A 267 10.05 13.74 -12.67
N GLU A 268 9.97 14.94 -13.24
CA GLU A 268 10.30 16.20 -12.57
C GLU A 268 9.43 16.40 -11.32
N ALA A 269 8.12 16.14 -11.44
CA ALA A 269 7.19 16.21 -10.31
C ALA A 269 7.54 15.18 -9.22
N ILE A 270 7.85 13.93 -9.61
CA ILE A 270 8.31 12.88 -8.70
C ILE A 270 9.61 13.29 -8.01
N HIS A 271 10.59 13.82 -8.76
CA HIS A 271 11.88 14.24 -8.23
C HIS A 271 11.72 15.35 -7.18
N HIS A 272 10.89 16.35 -7.47
CA HIS A 272 10.58 17.42 -6.53
C HIS A 272 9.89 16.89 -5.26
N MET A 273 8.86 16.05 -5.42
CA MET A 273 8.15 15.41 -4.31
C MET A 273 9.09 14.62 -3.40
N LEU A 274 10.01 13.85 -3.98
CA LEU A 274 11.01 13.09 -3.24
C LEU A 274 11.93 14.00 -2.42
N GLY A 275 12.35 15.14 -2.98
CA GLY A 275 13.16 16.13 -2.24
C GLY A 275 12.47 16.65 -0.98
N LEU A 276 11.17 16.94 -1.07
CA LEU A 276 10.34 17.34 0.09
C LEU A 276 10.22 16.20 1.11
N GLN A 277 9.89 14.99 0.62
CA GLN A 277 9.75 13.80 1.46
C GLN A 277 11.05 13.46 2.22
N PHE A 278 12.21 13.55 1.57
CA PHE A 278 13.50 13.32 2.21
C PHE A 278 13.82 14.35 3.30
N THR A 279 13.43 15.61 3.08
CA THR A 279 13.58 16.69 4.06
C THR A 279 12.70 16.43 5.28
N GLU A 280 11.45 15.99 5.07
CA GLU A 280 10.54 15.62 6.15
C GLU A 280 11.08 14.44 6.96
N VAL A 281 11.49 13.34 6.29
CA VAL A 281 12.07 12.17 6.96
C VAL A 281 13.28 12.56 7.80
N GLN A 282 14.20 13.37 7.26
CA GLN A 282 15.38 13.83 7.99
C GLN A 282 15.02 14.69 9.20
N THR A 283 14.06 15.60 9.05
CA THR A 283 13.57 16.44 10.14
C THR A 283 13.00 15.58 11.26
N GLN A 284 12.23 14.55 10.93
CA GLN A 284 11.58 13.67 11.89
C GLN A 284 12.59 12.77 12.64
N PHE A 285 13.64 12.30 11.96
CA PHE A 285 14.76 11.66 12.66
C PHE A 285 15.49 12.62 13.59
N GLY A 286 15.76 13.86 13.15
CA GLY A 286 16.38 14.88 13.99
C GLY A 286 15.57 15.17 15.26
N GLN A 287 14.25 15.34 15.12
CA GLN A 287 13.35 15.53 16.25
C GLN A 287 13.37 14.32 17.20
N SER A 288 13.33 13.10 16.66
CA SER A 288 13.35 11.87 17.46
C SER A 288 14.65 11.67 18.24
N MET A 289 15.76 12.30 17.84
CA MET A 289 17.06 12.21 18.51
C MET A 289 17.34 13.39 19.46
N SER A 290 16.53 14.45 19.44
CA SER A 290 16.82 15.69 20.17
C SER A 290 15.71 16.16 21.10
N VAL A 291 14.48 15.70 20.90
CA VAL A 291 13.33 16.08 21.71
C VAL A 291 12.93 14.93 22.63
N GLU A 292 13.00 15.17 23.93
CA GLU A 292 12.42 14.28 24.94
C GLU A 292 11.05 14.82 25.38
N GLU A 293 10.02 13.98 25.31
CA GLU A 293 8.72 14.35 25.84
C GLU A 293 8.63 14.09 27.34
N HIS A 294 7.94 14.99 28.04
CA HIS A 294 7.69 14.87 29.47
C HIS A 294 6.97 13.57 29.86
N ILE A 295 6.11 13.04 28.97
CA ILE A 295 5.33 11.81 29.23
C ILE A 295 6.19 10.56 29.44
N TYR A 296 7.47 10.57 29.04
CA TYR A 296 8.37 9.43 29.18
C TYR A 296 9.31 9.51 30.39
N ARG A 297 9.52 10.71 30.96
CA ARG A 297 10.55 10.94 32.00
C ARG A 297 10.29 10.17 33.28
N ASP A 298 9.04 10.16 33.72
CA ASP A 298 8.68 9.67 35.05
C ASP A 298 8.26 8.19 35.05
N VAL A 299 8.33 7.51 33.88
CA VAL A 299 7.96 6.09 33.77
C VAL A 299 9.19 5.20 33.80
N ARG A 300 9.40 4.55 34.94
CA ARG A 300 10.56 3.70 35.24
C ARG A 300 10.81 2.59 34.21
N LEU A 301 9.75 2.05 33.59
CA LEU A 301 9.84 0.92 32.66
C LEU A 301 10.66 1.26 31.41
N TYR A 302 10.57 2.49 30.92
CA TYR A 302 11.20 2.89 29.66
C TYR A 302 11.95 4.23 29.73
N SER A 303 12.22 4.76 30.93
CA SER A 303 13.01 5.98 31.12
C SER A 303 14.45 5.91 30.57
N LEU A 304 14.95 4.70 30.26
CA LEU A 304 16.27 4.47 29.66
C LEU A 304 16.25 4.36 28.13
N LEU A 305 15.07 4.38 27.50
CA LEU A 305 14.87 4.27 26.06
C LEU A 305 14.87 5.61 25.28
N PRO A 306 14.61 6.80 25.88
CA PRO A 306 14.74 8.07 25.17
C PRO A 306 16.06 8.17 24.40
N PHE A 307 15.97 8.63 23.16
CA PHE A 307 17.09 8.78 22.21
C PHE A 307 17.77 7.47 21.76
N LYS A 308 17.37 6.31 22.27
CA LYS A 308 17.86 5.00 21.81
C LYS A 308 16.89 4.31 20.85
N VAL A 309 15.62 4.62 20.95
CA VAL A 309 14.56 4.18 20.03
C VAL A 309 13.84 5.39 19.46
N SER A 310 13.06 5.19 18.40
CA SER A 310 12.27 6.28 17.85
C SER A 310 11.19 6.74 18.84
N ARG A 311 10.80 8.01 18.72
CA ARG A 311 9.68 8.57 19.49
C ARG A 311 8.39 7.76 19.30
N ALA A 312 8.09 7.37 18.06
CA ALA A 312 6.94 6.51 17.76
C ALA A 312 6.99 5.17 18.52
N ALA A 313 8.17 4.54 18.66
CA ALA A 313 8.31 3.33 19.47
C ALA A 313 8.03 3.60 20.96
N LEU A 314 8.46 4.74 21.49
CA LEU A 314 8.12 5.16 22.87
C LEU A 314 6.62 5.38 23.03
N ASP A 315 5.96 6.02 22.06
CA ASP A 315 4.51 6.21 22.05
C ASP A 315 3.79 4.85 22.13
N TYR A 316 4.22 3.85 21.34
CA TYR A 316 3.63 2.51 21.40
C TYR A 316 3.79 1.84 22.77
N ILE A 317 5.00 1.91 23.35
CA ILE A 317 5.27 1.34 24.67
C ILE A 317 4.42 2.06 25.74
N TYR A 318 4.33 3.39 25.65
CA TYR A 318 3.53 4.21 26.56
C TYR A 318 2.04 3.85 26.51
N GLN A 319 1.48 3.71 25.31
CA GLN A 319 0.07 3.31 25.15
C GLN A 319 -0.19 1.92 25.72
N GLU A 320 0.74 0.99 25.55
CA GLU A 320 0.60 -0.36 26.09
C GLU A 320 0.68 -0.37 27.63
N ALA A 321 1.61 0.40 28.21
CA ALA A 321 1.70 0.55 29.66
C ALA A 321 0.38 1.09 30.25
N LYS A 322 -0.22 2.08 29.60
CA LYS A 322 -1.54 2.60 30.00
C LYS A 322 -2.65 1.57 29.92
N ARG A 323 -2.60 0.61 29.00
CA ARG A 323 -3.64 -0.44 28.94
C ARG A 323 -3.60 -1.31 30.18
N VAL A 324 -2.40 -1.66 30.66
CA VAL A 324 -2.22 -2.45 31.88
C VAL A 324 -2.80 -1.73 33.10
N ASP A 325 -2.61 -0.42 33.21
CA ASP A 325 -3.16 0.38 34.33
C ASP A 325 -4.70 0.49 34.31
N ASN A 326 -5.35 0.16 33.18
CA ASN A 326 -6.81 0.24 32.99
C ASN A 326 -7.51 -1.14 33.01
N VAL A 327 -6.80 -2.23 33.31
CA VAL A 327 -7.32 -3.60 33.45
C VAL A 327 -7.51 -3.94 34.92
#